data_AF-A0A8T3P2M4-F1
#
_entry.id   AF-A0A8T3P2M4-F1
#
_cell.length_a   1.000
_cell.length_b   1.000
_cell.length_c   1.000
_cell.angle_alpha   90.00
_cell.angle_beta   90.00
_cell.angle_gamma   90.00
#
_symmetry.space_group_name_H-M   'P 1'
#
loop_
_entity.id
_entity.type
_entity.pdbx_description
1 polymer ?
#
loop_
_entity_poly.entity_id
_entity_poly.type
_entity_poly.pdbx_seq_one_letter_code
_entity_poly.pdbx_strand_id
1 'polypeptide(L)'
;MPEYPESTPCLRYCDAGVDIDAGEALVERIKPAVTSTLRPEVLGGLGGFGALFELPVAHYRQPVLVAGTDGVGTKLKLASELGRHDTIGIDLVAMCVNDVLVQGAEPLFFLDYYATGKLEVDAAARVIEGIAAGCLEAGAALVGGETAEMPGMYAPGDYDLAGFCVGVVEKDRILGGSRVRPGDAIVGMASTGPHSNGYSLIRKILGNSGAAFDQRCGDTTLG
;
A
#
# COMPACT_ATOMS: atom_id res chain seq x y z
N MET A 1 -20.20 -45.21 -36.87
CA MET A 1 -20.47 -44.70 -35.52
C MET A 1 -19.90 -43.30 -35.46
N PRO A 2 -20.67 -42.25 -35.10
CA PRO A 2 -20.10 -40.93 -34.97
C PRO A 2 -19.21 -40.90 -33.71
N GLU A 3 -17.94 -40.54 -33.91
CA GLU A 3 -16.99 -40.24 -32.83
C GLU A 3 -17.51 -39.01 -32.07
N TYR A 4 -17.70 -39.14 -30.76
CA TYR A 4 -17.95 -37.99 -29.90
C TYR A 4 -16.65 -37.18 -29.79
N PRO A 5 -16.70 -35.84 -29.92
CA PRO A 5 -15.51 -35.02 -29.67
C PRO A 5 -15.01 -35.26 -28.25
N GLU A 6 -13.70 -35.42 -28.10
CA GLU A 6 -13.03 -35.54 -26.81
C GLU A 6 -13.56 -34.45 -25.86
N SER A 7 -13.93 -34.85 -24.65
CA SER A 7 -14.45 -33.93 -23.63
C SER A 7 -13.41 -32.84 -23.38
N THR A 8 -13.78 -31.58 -23.62
CA THR A 8 -12.96 -30.43 -23.25
C THR A 8 -12.55 -30.58 -21.77
N PRO A 9 -11.24 -30.55 -21.44
CA PRO A 9 -10.80 -30.72 -20.07
C PRO A 9 -11.47 -29.69 -19.15
N CYS A 10 -11.94 -30.15 -17.99
CA CYS A 10 -12.56 -29.29 -16.98
C CYS A 10 -11.51 -28.28 -16.49
N LEU A 11 -11.75 -26.99 -16.77
CA LEU A 11 -10.87 -25.91 -16.33
C LEU A 11 -10.99 -25.73 -14.81
N ARG A 12 -9.88 -25.85 -14.11
CA ARG A 12 -9.77 -25.47 -12.69
C ARG A 12 -9.45 -23.98 -12.60
N TYR A 13 -9.74 -23.39 -11.44
CA TYR A 13 -9.43 -21.98 -11.18
C TYR A 13 -7.91 -21.69 -11.27
N CYS A 14 -7.07 -22.66 -10.89
CA CYS A 14 -5.62 -22.61 -11.12
C CYS A 14 -5.22 -22.64 -12.60
N ASP A 15 -6.03 -23.24 -13.47
CA ASP A 15 -5.78 -23.25 -14.92
C ASP A 15 -6.10 -21.88 -15.55
N ALA A 16 -6.83 -21.02 -14.82
CA ALA A 16 -6.96 -19.58 -15.10
C ALA A 16 -5.84 -18.74 -14.46
N GLY A 17 -4.86 -19.38 -13.82
CA GLY A 17 -3.67 -18.76 -13.23
C GLY A 17 -3.86 -18.14 -11.85
N VAL A 18 -4.85 -18.61 -11.07
CA VAL A 18 -5.05 -18.20 -9.67
C VAL A 18 -4.64 -19.33 -8.72
N ASP A 19 -3.64 -19.08 -7.88
CA ASP A 19 -3.06 -20.05 -6.95
C ASP A 19 -3.52 -19.77 -5.51
N ILE A 20 -4.51 -20.55 -5.06
CA ILE A 20 -5.09 -20.43 -3.70
C ILE A 20 -4.05 -20.80 -2.63
N ASP A 21 -3.19 -21.79 -2.91
CA ASP A 21 -2.18 -22.26 -1.96
C ASP A 21 -1.10 -21.17 -1.75
N ALA A 22 -0.74 -20.45 -2.82
CA ALA A 22 0.15 -19.31 -2.74
C ALA A 22 -0.44 -18.15 -1.91
N GLY A 23 -1.75 -17.91 -2.05
CA GLY A 23 -2.48 -16.96 -1.23
C GLY A 23 -2.45 -17.32 0.26
N GLU A 24 -2.74 -18.59 0.62
CA GLU A 24 -2.68 -19.05 2.02
C GLU A 24 -1.26 -18.96 2.60
N ALA A 25 -0.25 -19.33 1.81
CA ALA A 25 1.15 -19.23 2.20
C ALA A 25 1.57 -17.77 2.45
N LEU A 26 1.08 -16.83 1.64
CA LEU A 26 1.30 -15.40 1.85
C LEU A 26 0.69 -14.94 3.17
N VAL A 27 -0.58 -15.30 3.43
CA VAL A 27 -1.30 -14.91 4.66
C VAL A 27 -0.55 -15.36 5.90
N GLU A 28 -0.11 -16.63 5.97
CA GLU A 28 0.62 -17.12 7.14
C GLU A 28 1.99 -16.46 7.31
N ARG A 29 2.63 -16.07 6.21
CA ARG A 29 3.92 -15.36 6.26
C ARG A 29 3.80 -13.94 6.79
N ILE A 30 2.80 -13.18 6.36
CA ILE A 30 2.64 -11.76 6.74
C ILE A 30 1.99 -11.58 8.11
N LYS A 31 1.32 -12.62 8.62
CA LYS A 31 0.57 -12.60 9.88
C LYS A 31 1.32 -11.97 11.06
N PRO A 32 2.62 -12.25 11.33
CA PRO A 32 3.34 -11.60 12.41
C PRO A 32 3.50 -10.08 12.21
N ALA A 33 3.78 -9.64 10.98
CA ALA A 33 3.92 -8.23 10.65
C ALA A 33 2.59 -7.50 10.84
N VAL A 34 1.50 -8.02 10.29
CA VAL A 34 0.17 -7.43 10.46
C VAL A 34 -0.25 -7.42 11.94
N THR A 35 -0.03 -8.51 12.67
CA THR A 35 -0.35 -8.61 14.12
C THR A 35 0.38 -7.54 14.93
N SER A 36 1.60 -7.16 14.54
CA SER A 36 2.36 -6.12 15.25
C SER A 36 1.72 -4.73 15.15
N THR A 37 0.90 -4.47 14.12
CA THR A 37 0.21 -3.19 13.92
C THR A 37 -1.07 -3.05 14.74
N LEU A 38 -1.53 -4.11 15.39
CA LEU A 38 -2.86 -4.14 16.00
C LEU A 38 -2.98 -3.10 17.12
N ARG A 39 -4.07 -2.35 17.04
CA ARG A 39 -4.49 -1.43 18.08
C ARG A 39 -5.56 -2.05 18.98
N PRO A 40 -5.73 -1.59 20.23
CA PRO A 40 -6.78 -2.08 21.13
C PRO A 40 -8.20 -2.01 20.57
N GLU A 41 -8.45 -1.07 19.66
CA GLU A 41 -9.75 -0.86 19.01
C GLU A 41 -10.06 -1.91 17.92
N VAL A 42 -9.09 -2.70 17.47
CA VAL A 42 -9.33 -3.75 16.47
C VAL A 42 -10.09 -4.91 17.12
N LEU A 43 -11.25 -5.25 16.55
CA LEU A 43 -12.10 -6.33 17.05
C LEU A 43 -11.92 -7.59 16.18
N GLY A 44 -11.34 -8.64 16.77
CA GLY A 44 -11.04 -9.89 16.06
C GLY A 44 -9.62 -9.93 15.50
N GLY A 45 -9.43 -10.56 14.34
CA GLY A 45 -8.13 -10.71 13.71
C GLY A 45 -8.22 -10.95 12.20
N LEU A 46 -7.07 -11.20 11.58
CA LEU A 46 -6.95 -11.53 10.16
C LEU A 46 -7.77 -12.76 9.76
N GLY A 47 -8.38 -12.72 8.59
CA GLY A 47 -9.08 -13.87 7.98
C GLY A 47 -10.63 -13.84 8.07
N GLY A 48 -11.22 -12.77 8.61
CA GLY A 48 -12.67 -12.54 8.53
C GLY A 48 -13.11 -11.90 7.20
N PHE A 49 -14.40 -11.98 6.87
CA PHE A 49 -14.99 -11.31 5.68
C PHE A 49 -14.85 -9.78 5.69
N GLY A 50 -14.52 -9.20 6.83
CA GLY A 50 -14.25 -7.78 6.99
C GLY A 50 -13.57 -7.51 8.32
N ALA A 51 -12.77 -6.44 8.33
CA ALA A 51 -12.20 -5.90 9.55
C ALA A 51 -13.25 -5.17 10.38
N LEU A 52 -13.16 -5.30 11.70
CA LEU A 52 -13.98 -4.56 12.65
C LEU A 52 -13.07 -3.65 13.49
N PHE A 53 -13.43 -2.38 13.60
CA PHE A 53 -12.68 -1.38 14.37
C PHE A 53 -13.66 -0.59 15.24
N GLU A 54 -13.45 -0.62 16.56
CA GLU A 54 -14.24 0.15 17.51
C GLU A 54 -13.88 1.63 17.44
N LEU A 55 -14.86 2.51 17.24
CA LEU A 55 -14.60 3.94 17.23
C LEU A 55 -14.28 4.43 18.65
N PRO A 56 -13.18 5.19 18.86
CA PRO A 56 -12.76 5.67 20.18
C PRO A 56 -13.63 6.84 20.69
N VAL A 57 -14.93 6.62 20.86
CA VAL A 57 -15.93 7.65 21.21
C VAL A 57 -15.70 8.32 22.56
N ALA A 58 -14.87 7.74 23.43
CA ALA A 58 -14.46 8.38 24.67
C ALA A 58 -13.53 9.60 24.44
N HIS A 59 -12.84 9.64 23.30
CA HIS A 59 -11.87 10.71 22.95
C HIS A 59 -12.47 11.79 22.03
N TYR A 60 -13.61 11.52 21.39
CA TYR A 60 -14.24 12.39 20.40
C TYR A 60 -15.70 12.67 20.74
N ARG A 61 -16.09 13.95 20.80
CA ARG A 61 -17.48 14.36 21.04
C ARG A 61 -18.34 14.27 19.78
N GLN A 62 -17.79 14.71 18.65
CA GLN A 62 -18.43 14.66 17.33
C GLN A 62 -17.44 14.07 16.32
N PRO A 63 -17.13 12.76 16.41
CA PRO A 63 -16.17 12.14 15.52
C PRO A 63 -16.63 12.23 14.06
N VAL A 64 -15.70 12.61 13.19
CA VAL A 64 -15.85 12.60 11.73
C VAL A 64 -14.79 11.68 11.17
N LEU A 65 -15.20 10.75 10.31
CA LEU A 65 -14.27 9.87 9.60
C LEU A 65 -13.72 10.59 8.37
N VAL A 66 -12.41 10.44 8.17
CA VAL A 66 -11.68 10.93 7.00
C VAL A 66 -11.08 9.71 6.33
N ALA A 67 -11.46 9.48 5.07
CA ALA A 67 -10.93 8.38 4.28
C ALA A 67 -10.05 8.93 3.15
N GLY A 68 -8.94 8.25 2.89
CA GLY A 68 -8.03 8.53 1.80
C GLY A 68 -7.67 7.23 1.08
N THR A 69 -7.46 7.32 -0.23
CA THR A 69 -6.94 6.21 -1.03
C THR A 69 -5.91 6.74 -2.00
N ASP A 70 -4.83 6.00 -2.15
CA ASP A 70 -3.77 6.34 -3.08
C ASP A 70 -3.03 5.07 -3.53
N GLY A 71 -2.19 5.22 -4.55
CA GLY A 71 -1.23 4.23 -4.98
C GLY A 71 0.20 4.78 -4.90
N VAL A 72 1.17 3.89 -5.09
CA VAL A 72 2.59 4.30 -5.13
C VAL A 72 2.92 4.97 -6.49
N GLY A 73 2.27 4.52 -7.56
CA GLY A 73 2.51 5.00 -8.92
C GLY A 73 3.81 4.47 -9.53
N THR A 74 4.41 5.25 -10.44
CA THR A 74 5.51 4.76 -11.30
C THR A 74 6.82 4.44 -10.58
N LYS A 75 6.93 4.73 -9.28
CA LYS A 75 8.03 4.26 -8.43
C LYS A 75 8.07 2.73 -8.33
N LEU A 76 6.93 2.05 -8.46
CA LEU A 76 6.84 0.58 -8.50
C LEU A 76 7.74 -0.03 -9.58
N LYS A 77 7.81 0.60 -10.75
CA LYS A 77 8.68 0.13 -11.84
C LYS A 77 10.15 0.15 -11.45
N LEU A 78 10.58 1.18 -10.71
CA LEU A 78 11.95 1.26 -10.23
C LEU A 78 12.22 0.21 -9.13
N ALA A 79 11.26 0.00 -8.24
CA ALA A 79 11.33 -1.05 -7.22
C ALA A 79 11.51 -2.44 -7.85
N SER A 80 10.72 -2.76 -8.89
CA SER A 80 10.84 -4.01 -9.66
C SER A 80 12.17 -4.13 -10.42
N GLU A 81 12.63 -3.06 -11.08
CA GLU A 81 13.94 -3.04 -11.78
C GLU A 81 15.12 -3.31 -10.84
N LEU A 82 15.03 -2.84 -9.59
CA LEU A 82 16.05 -3.03 -8.56
C LEU A 82 15.87 -4.29 -7.72
N GLY A 83 14.73 -4.99 -7.83
CA GLY A 83 14.37 -6.11 -6.95
C GLY A 83 14.21 -5.70 -5.47
N ARG A 84 13.86 -4.44 -5.21
CA ARG A 84 13.76 -3.82 -3.87
C ARG A 84 12.31 -3.52 -3.53
N HIS A 85 11.68 -4.39 -2.76
CA HIS A 85 10.24 -4.34 -2.44
C HIS A 85 9.94 -4.01 -0.98
N ASP A 86 10.95 -4.01 -0.12
CA ASP A 86 10.89 -3.91 1.34
C ASP A 86 10.45 -2.54 1.86
N THR A 87 10.63 -1.46 1.08
CA THR A 87 10.25 -0.10 1.50
C THR A 87 9.05 0.47 0.75
N ILE A 88 8.60 -0.17 -0.32
CA ILE A 88 7.56 0.39 -1.20
C ILE A 88 6.19 0.42 -0.52
N GLY A 89 5.96 -0.48 0.43
CA GLY A 89 4.77 -0.46 1.28
C GLY A 89 4.73 0.74 2.23
N ILE A 90 5.89 1.24 2.67
CA ILE A 90 5.97 2.45 3.50
C ILE A 90 5.54 3.67 2.66
N ASP A 91 6.00 3.74 1.41
CA ASP A 91 5.57 4.80 0.47
C ASP A 91 4.04 4.79 0.27
N LEU A 92 3.44 3.61 0.12
CA LEU A 92 1.99 3.46 -0.04
C LEU A 92 1.23 4.02 1.18
N VAL A 93 1.65 3.63 2.38
CA VAL A 93 1.01 4.10 3.62
C VAL A 93 1.21 5.60 3.78
N ALA A 94 2.43 6.10 3.56
CA ALA A 94 2.75 7.52 3.70
C ALA A 94 1.91 8.41 2.78
N MET A 95 1.66 8.00 1.52
CA MET A 95 0.79 8.74 0.59
C MET A 95 -0.62 8.89 1.17
N CYS A 96 -1.25 7.78 1.58
CA CYS A 96 -2.62 7.80 2.08
C CYS A 96 -2.73 8.50 3.45
N VAL A 97 -1.80 8.25 4.36
CA VAL A 97 -1.82 8.80 5.73
C VAL A 97 -1.59 10.31 5.71
N ASN A 98 -0.65 10.81 4.92
CA ASN A 98 -0.38 12.24 4.83
C ASN A 98 -1.62 13.03 4.34
N ASP A 99 -2.40 12.46 3.41
CA ASP A 99 -3.64 13.07 2.91
C ASP A 99 -4.77 13.13 3.94
N VAL A 100 -4.77 12.20 4.90
CA VAL A 100 -5.69 12.23 6.04
C VAL A 100 -5.19 13.21 7.11
N LEU A 101 -3.88 13.23 7.38
CA LEU A 101 -3.25 14.10 8.38
C LEU A 101 -3.44 15.60 8.10
N VAL A 102 -3.44 16.02 6.83
CA VAL A 102 -3.62 17.45 6.47
C VAL A 102 -4.99 18.02 6.88
N GLN A 103 -5.97 17.16 7.16
CA GLN A 103 -7.28 17.55 7.68
C GLN A 103 -7.32 17.58 9.22
N GLY A 104 -6.22 17.24 9.88
CA GLY A 104 -6.10 17.14 11.33
C GLY A 104 -6.61 15.82 11.91
N ALA A 105 -6.77 14.79 11.09
CA ALA A 105 -7.27 13.48 11.50
C ALA A 105 -6.16 12.58 12.05
N GLU A 106 -6.48 11.79 13.07
CA GLU A 106 -5.66 10.68 13.57
C GLU A 106 -5.91 9.43 12.72
N PRO A 107 -4.88 8.81 12.12
CA PRO A 107 -5.03 7.52 11.44
C PRO A 107 -5.52 6.42 12.39
N LEU A 108 -6.52 5.65 11.97
CA LEU A 108 -7.07 4.53 12.76
C LEU A 108 -6.63 3.20 12.19
N PHE A 109 -6.97 2.95 10.92
CA PHE A 109 -6.68 1.69 10.25
C PHE A 109 -6.40 1.87 8.76
N PHE A 110 -5.75 0.85 8.22
CA PHE A 110 -5.30 0.76 6.84
C PHE A 110 -5.78 -0.54 6.19
N LEU A 111 -6.13 -0.47 4.92
CA LEU A 111 -6.29 -1.64 4.07
C LEU A 111 -5.43 -1.52 2.82
N ASP A 112 -5.03 -2.65 2.25
CA ASP A 112 -4.29 -2.70 1.00
C ASP A 112 -4.96 -3.60 -0.06
N TYR A 113 -4.63 -3.33 -1.32
CA TYR A 113 -4.99 -4.15 -2.46
C TYR A 113 -3.74 -4.37 -3.30
N TYR A 114 -3.32 -5.63 -3.39
CA TYR A 114 -2.16 -6.09 -4.15
C TYR A 114 -2.64 -6.80 -5.42
N ALA A 115 -2.33 -6.25 -6.58
CA ALA A 115 -2.68 -6.85 -7.87
C ALA A 115 -1.41 -7.26 -8.62
N THR A 116 -1.38 -8.47 -9.18
CA THR A 116 -0.22 -8.96 -9.93
C THR A 116 -0.64 -9.88 -11.07
N GLY A 117 0.25 -10.08 -12.06
CA GLY A 117 0.02 -11.05 -13.13
C GLY A 117 0.20 -12.49 -12.64
N LYS A 118 1.14 -12.69 -11.71
CA LYS A 118 1.39 -13.95 -11.00
C LYS A 118 1.95 -13.63 -9.62
N LEU A 119 1.48 -14.33 -8.61
CA LEU A 119 1.92 -14.10 -7.24
C LEU A 119 3.32 -14.67 -6.99
N GLU A 120 4.26 -13.77 -6.72
CA GLU A 120 5.57 -14.09 -6.19
C GLU A 120 5.56 -13.84 -4.68
N VAL A 121 5.34 -14.89 -3.90
CA VAL A 121 5.08 -14.81 -2.44
C VAL A 121 6.17 -14.04 -1.70
N ASP A 122 7.45 -14.22 -2.06
CA ASP A 122 8.56 -13.50 -1.45
C ASP A 122 8.49 -11.98 -1.66
N ALA A 123 8.14 -11.55 -2.88
CA ALA A 123 8.03 -10.13 -3.21
C ALA A 123 6.81 -9.51 -2.52
N ALA A 124 5.66 -10.17 -2.64
CA ALA A 124 4.42 -9.72 -2.00
C ALA A 124 4.55 -9.61 -0.48
N ALA A 125 5.19 -10.59 0.17
CA ALA A 125 5.44 -10.54 1.60
C ALA A 125 6.29 -9.34 2.01
N ARG A 126 7.39 -9.04 1.28
CA ARG A 126 8.23 -7.86 1.56
C ARG A 126 7.46 -6.55 1.39
N VAL A 127 6.58 -6.47 0.40
CA VAL A 127 5.72 -5.28 0.23
C VAL A 127 4.80 -5.11 1.45
N ILE A 128 4.08 -6.18 1.84
CA ILE A 128 3.12 -6.13 2.94
C ILE A 128 3.81 -5.91 4.29
N GLU A 129 5.00 -6.47 4.50
CA GLU A 129 5.86 -6.17 5.65
C GLU A 129 6.22 -4.67 5.69
N GLY A 130 6.50 -4.06 4.54
CA GLY A 130 6.69 -2.61 4.41
C GLY A 130 5.41 -1.80 4.71
N ILE A 131 4.24 -2.29 4.28
CA ILE A 131 2.94 -1.66 4.61
C ILE A 131 2.73 -1.71 6.13
N ALA A 132 2.98 -2.86 6.76
CA ALA A 132 2.87 -3.01 8.21
C ALA A 132 3.85 -2.07 8.96
N ALA A 133 5.09 -1.93 8.47
CA ALA A 133 6.05 -0.98 9.02
C ALA A 133 5.57 0.48 8.90
N GLY A 134 5.03 0.87 7.73
CA GLY A 134 4.44 2.20 7.55
C GLY A 134 3.23 2.43 8.46
N CYS A 135 2.39 1.42 8.68
CA CYS A 135 1.26 1.48 9.59
C CYS A 135 1.70 1.69 11.04
N LEU A 136 2.76 0.98 11.48
CA LEU A 136 3.37 1.17 12.80
C LEU A 136 3.86 2.61 12.99
N GLU A 137 4.56 3.17 12.00
CA GLU A 137 5.04 4.56 12.04
C GLU A 137 3.88 5.56 12.08
N ALA A 138 2.79 5.29 11.36
CA ALA A 138 1.59 6.11 11.32
C ALA A 138 0.69 5.98 12.56
N GLY A 139 0.92 4.97 13.41
CA GLY A 139 0.01 4.61 14.50
C GLY A 139 -1.33 4.04 14.02
N ALA A 140 -1.40 3.49 12.81
CA ALA A 140 -2.59 2.86 12.25
C ALA A 140 -2.49 1.33 12.36
N ALA A 141 -3.63 0.65 12.48
CA ALA A 141 -3.68 -0.81 12.37
C ALA A 141 -3.83 -1.23 10.90
N LEU A 142 -3.01 -2.18 10.42
CA LEU A 142 -3.27 -2.86 9.16
C LEU A 142 -4.33 -3.94 9.42
N VAL A 143 -5.57 -3.69 9.01
CA VAL A 143 -6.71 -4.52 9.44
C VAL A 143 -7.18 -5.52 8.39
N GLY A 144 -6.76 -5.36 7.15
CA GLY A 144 -7.09 -6.30 6.08
C GLY A 144 -6.51 -5.86 4.75
N GLY A 145 -6.58 -6.76 3.78
CA GLY A 145 -6.16 -6.48 2.42
C GLY A 145 -6.61 -7.60 1.49
N GLU A 146 -6.36 -7.43 0.21
CA GLU A 146 -6.71 -8.40 -0.83
C GLU A 146 -5.54 -8.62 -1.78
N THR A 147 -5.33 -9.86 -2.21
CA THR A 147 -4.27 -10.23 -3.16
C THR A 147 -4.90 -10.89 -4.38
N ALA A 148 -4.83 -10.20 -5.52
CA ALA A 148 -5.46 -10.63 -6.76
C ALA A 148 -4.43 -11.01 -7.83
N GLU A 149 -4.47 -12.26 -8.27
CA GLU A 149 -3.78 -12.73 -9.47
C GLU A 149 -4.66 -12.52 -10.70
N MET A 150 -4.19 -11.69 -11.63
CA MET A 150 -4.89 -11.32 -12.85
C MET A 150 -3.98 -11.53 -14.07
N PRO A 151 -3.70 -12.81 -14.42
CA PRO A 151 -2.89 -13.14 -15.58
C PRO A 151 -3.53 -12.59 -16.86
N GLY A 152 -2.73 -11.90 -17.67
CA GLY A 152 -3.19 -11.22 -18.89
C GLY A 152 -3.62 -9.77 -18.70
N MET A 153 -3.83 -9.30 -17.47
CA MET A 153 -3.95 -7.86 -17.16
C MET A 153 -2.59 -7.25 -16.85
N TYR A 154 -1.77 -7.94 -16.04
CA TYR A 154 -0.43 -7.51 -15.66
C TYR A 154 0.64 -8.36 -16.36
N ALA A 155 1.75 -7.73 -16.72
CA ALA A 155 2.90 -8.43 -17.26
C ALA A 155 3.58 -9.27 -16.16
N PRO A 156 4.30 -10.35 -16.51
CA PRO A 156 5.04 -11.13 -15.53
C PRO A 156 6.01 -10.25 -14.73
N GLY A 157 5.96 -10.36 -13.39
CA GLY A 157 6.78 -9.58 -12.46
C GLY A 157 6.28 -8.16 -12.16
N ASP A 158 5.25 -7.69 -12.86
CA ASP A 158 4.57 -6.44 -12.52
C ASP A 158 3.49 -6.67 -11.47
N TYR A 159 3.43 -5.76 -10.51
CA TYR A 159 2.32 -5.64 -9.57
C TYR A 159 1.94 -4.17 -9.38
N ASP A 160 0.71 -3.95 -8.94
CA ASP A 160 0.18 -2.65 -8.56
C ASP A 160 -0.35 -2.69 -7.12
N LEU A 161 -0.32 -1.53 -6.47
CA LEU A 161 -0.70 -1.36 -5.08
C LEU A 161 -1.69 -0.22 -4.94
N ALA A 162 -2.80 -0.49 -4.25
CA ALA A 162 -3.68 0.54 -3.73
C ALA A 162 -3.77 0.43 -2.21
N GLY A 163 -3.78 1.59 -1.55
CA GLY A 163 -3.89 1.73 -0.12
C GLY A 163 -5.16 2.49 0.25
N PHE A 164 -5.68 2.20 1.43
CA PHE A 164 -6.89 2.80 1.95
C PHE A 164 -6.68 3.13 3.41
N CYS A 165 -6.59 4.41 3.74
CA CYS A 165 -6.46 4.87 5.13
C CYS A 165 -7.80 5.44 5.60
N VAL A 166 -8.21 5.07 6.81
CA VAL A 166 -9.31 5.72 7.52
C VAL A 166 -8.77 6.32 8.81
N GLY A 167 -9.03 7.61 9.01
CA GLY A 167 -8.74 8.32 10.24
C GLY A 167 -9.99 8.96 10.84
N VAL A 168 -9.82 9.55 12.01
CA VAL A 168 -10.88 10.25 12.75
C VAL A 168 -10.41 11.64 13.17
N VAL A 169 -11.34 12.59 13.15
CA VAL A 169 -11.11 13.96 13.59
C VAL A 169 -12.31 14.47 14.37
N GLU A 170 -12.07 15.31 15.37
CA GLU A 170 -13.15 16.05 16.04
C GLU A 170 -13.70 17.13 15.09
N LYS A 171 -15.02 17.22 14.95
CA LYS A 171 -15.67 18.06 13.93
C LYS A 171 -15.24 19.53 13.96
N ASP A 172 -15.06 20.10 15.15
CA ASP A 172 -14.63 21.50 15.31
C ASP A 172 -13.11 21.72 15.16
N ARG A 173 -12.33 20.63 15.10
CA ARG A 173 -10.88 20.64 14.92
C ARG A 173 -10.42 20.41 13.49
N ILE A 174 -11.33 20.08 12.58
CA ILE A 174 -11.02 19.91 11.15
C ILE A 174 -10.22 21.11 10.64
N LEU A 175 -9.04 20.82 10.08
CA LEU A 175 -8.15 21.80 9.50
C LEU A 175 -8.60 22.13 8.08
N GLY A 176 -8.39 23.38 7.68
CA GLY A 176 -8.73 23.84 6.35
C GLY A 176 -8.27 25.27 6.10
N GLY A 177 -8.29 25.68 4.83
CA GLY A 177 -7.79 27.00 4.40
C GLY A 177 -8.53 28.19 5.01
N SER A 178 -9.72 27.99 5.60
CA SER A 178 -10.51 29.04 6.25
C SER A 178 -9.82 29.69 7.45
N ARG A 179 -8.77 29.06 8.01
CA ARG A 179 -7.97 29.59 9.13
C ARG A 179 -6.78 30.46 8.69
N VAL A 180 -6.39 30.41 7.43
CA VAL A 180 -5.18 31.07 6.89
C VAL A 180 -5.39 32.58 6.72
N ARG A 181 -4.45 33.41 7.15
CA ARG A 181 -4.50 34.88 7.08
C ARG A 181 -3.20 35.48 6.52
N PRO A 182 -3.26 36.68 5.91
CA PRO A 182 -2.05 37.43 5.59
C PRO A 182 -1.20 37.65 6.85
N GLY A 183 0.09 37.34 6.76
CA GLY A 183 1.01 37.41 7.89
C GLY A 183 1.32 36.06 8.55
N ASP A 184 0.60 35.00 8.20
CA ASP A 184 0.93 33.63 8.66
C ASP A 184 2.29 33.19 8.10
N ALA A 185 3.08 32.52 8.94
CA ALA A 185 4.34 31.92 8.54
C ALA A 185 4.12 30.56 7.86
N ILE A 186 4.94 30.23 6.87
CA ILE A 186 4.99 28.90 6.25
C ILE A 186 6.13 28.12 6.88
N VAL A 187 5.83 26.94 7.44
CA VAL A 187 6.82 26.00 7.96
C VAL A 187 6.84 24.78 7.05
N GLY A 188 7.99 24.51 6.45
CA GLY A 188 8.21 23.32 5.63
C GLY A 188 8.88 22.21 6.43
N MET A 189 8.38 20.99 6.28
CA MET A 189 9.04 19.78 6.77
C MET A 189 9.87 19.19 5.63
N ALA A 190 11.12 18.83 5.91
CA ALA A 190 12.01 18.27 4.90
C ALA A 190 11.49 16.91 4.40
N SER A 191 11.55 16.68 3.09
CA SER A 191 11.26 15.38 2.50
C SER A 191 12.46 14.43 2.65
N THR A 192 12.24 13.13 2.47
CA THR A 192 13.29 12.11 2.42
C THR A 192 13.84 11.89 1.01
N GLY A 193 13.47 12.77 0.06
CA GLY A 193 13.77 12.64 -1.36
C GLY A 193 12.56 12.98 -2.24
N PRO A 194 12.39 12.32 -3.40
CA PRO A 194 11.24 12.49 -4.28
C PRO A 194 9.91 11.92 -3.75
N HIS A 195 9.93 11.24 -2.60
CA HIS A 195 8.79 10.51 -2.02
C HIS A 195 8.24 9.48 -3.01
N SER A 196 6.96 9.57 -3.40
CA SER A 196 6.33 8.70 -4.39
C SER A 196 5.98 9.40 -5.70
N ASN A 197 6.43 10.65 -5.90
CA ASN A 197 6.02 11.49 -7.02
C ASN A 197 7.17 11.77 -8.01
N GLY A 198 6.83 11.98 -9.28
CA GLY A 198 7.80 12.37 -10.32
C GLY A 198 8.65 11.23 -10.90
N TYR A 199 8.43 9.98 -10.49
CA TYR A 199 9.26 8.83 -10.92
C TYR A 199 9.21 8.55 -12.44
N SER A 200 8.12 8.90 -13.14
CA SER A 200 8.07 8.87 -14.60
C SER A 200 9.16 9.74 -15.23
N LEU A 201 9.35 10.96 -14.70
CA LEU A 201 10.38 11.88 -15.20
C LEU A 201 11.77 11.42 -14.77
N ILE A 202 11.93 11.00 -13.52
CA ILE A 202 13.21 10.48 -13.00
C ILE A 202 13.70 9.31 -13.87
N ARG A 203 12.85 8.32 -14.14
CA ARG A 203 13.21 7.18 -15.00
C ARG A 203 13.55 7.60 -16.43
N LYS A 204 12.85 8.58 -17.00
CA LYS A 204 13.16 9.13 -18.33
C LYS A 204 14.51 9.85 -18.35
N ILE A 205 14.85 10.60 -17.29
CA ILE A 205 16.17 11.25 -17.16
C ILE A 205 17.29 10.21 -17.05
N LEU A 206 17.10 9.17 -16.22
CA LEU A 206 18.09 8.09 -16.09
C LEU A 206 18.30 7.35 -17.42
N GLY A 207 17.21 6.97 -18.09
CA GLY A 207 17.30 6.32 -19.40
C GLY A 207 18.00 7.17 -20.47
N ASN A 208 17.74 8.49 -20.50
CA ASN A 208 18.38 9.39 -21.46
C ASN A 208 19.85 9.70 -21.14
N SER A 209 20.22 9.70 -19.85
CA SER A 209 21.59 9.98 -19.42
C SER A 209 22.51 8.76 -19.53
N GLY A 210 21.95 7.55 -19.59
CA GLY A 210 22.72 6.31 -19.54
C GLY A 210 23.38 6.06 -18.19
N ALA A 211 22.94 6.78 -17.14
CA ALA A 211 23.46 6.62 -15.79
C ALA A 211 23.04 5.26 -15.21
N ALA A 212 23.99 4.55 -14.61
CA ALA A 212 23.74 3.29 -13.93
C ALA A 212 23.25 3.53 -12.49
N PHE A 213 22.43 2.63 -11.95
CA PHE A 213 21.88 2.76 -10.60
C PHE A 213 22.96 2.76 -9.51
N ASP A 214 24.08 2.08 -9.73
CA ASP A 214 25.23 2.05 -8.82
C ASP A 214 26.15 3.27 -8.94
N GLN A 215 25.85 4.20 -9.85
CA GLN A 215 26.60 5.44 -9.98
C GLN A 215 26.44 6.30 -8.72
N ARG A 216 27.56 6.82 -8.22
CA ARG A 216 27.58 7.72 -7.05
C ARG A 216 26.85 9.04 -7.32
N CYS A 217 26.03 9.44 -6.36
CA CYS A 217 25.32 10.71 -6.29
C CYS A 217 25.42 11.25 -4.86
N GLY A 218 26.36 12.17 -4.62
CA GLY A 218 26.70 12.63 -3.26
C GLY A 218 27.22 11.48 -2.41
N ASP A 219 26.60 11.27 -1.24
CA ASP A 219 26.98 10.23 -0.28
C ASP A 219 26.31 8.87 -0.52
N THR A 220 25.48 8.75 -1.57
CA THR A 220 24.72 7.54 -1.93
C THR A 220 24.91 7.16 -3.41
N THR A 221 24.18 6.14 -3.87
CA THR A 221 24.00 5.75 -5.27
C THR A 221 22.68 6.28 -5.83
N LEU A 222 22.49 6.21 -7.16
CA LEU A 222 21.24 6.62 -7.82
C LEU A 222 20.07 5.66 -7.58
N GLY A 223 20.35 4.39 -7.31
CA GLY A 223 19.39 3.36 -6.92
C GLY A 223 19.51 2.92 -5.48
#